data_AF-A0A8J3LVL2-F1
#
_entry.id   AF-A0A8J3LVL2-F1
#
_cell.length_a   1.000
_cell.length_b   1.000
_cell.length_c   1.000
_cell.angle_alpha   90.00
_cell.angle_beta   90.00
_cell.angle_gamma   90.00
#
_symmetry.space_group_name_H-M   'P 1'
#
loop_
_entity.id
_entity.type
_entity.pdbx_description
1 polymer ?
#
loop_
_entity_poly.entity_id
_entity_poly.type
_entity_poly.pdbx_seq_one_letter_code
_entity_poly.pdbx_strand_id
1 'polypeptide(L)'
;MTDVNSERLLPTGNCWCGCGKQTGLGSFFAQGHDKIAEAALVAAEYGASVAQLLTAYGYAPHRGRPVIRAAVDAGHWEACGHDDGQNPPCWYCGTPESVRNHRRKYNHTSSSQA
;
A
#
# COMPACT_ATOMS: atom_id res chain seq x y z
N MET A 1 -5.18 -27.11 0.93
CA MET A 1 -5.68 -26.62 2.23
C MET A 1 -5.24 -25.18 2.38
N THR A 2 -6.14 -24.21 2.17
CA THR A 2 -6.14 -22.92 2.86
C THR A 2 -7.57 -22.39 2.77
N ASP A 3 -8.40 -22.89 3.69
CA ASP A 3 -9.61 -22.19 4.12
C ASP A 3 -9.13 -20.84 4.66
N VAL A 4 -9.29 -19.77 3.88
CA VAL A 4 -9.09 -18.42 4.38
C VAL A 4 -10.34 -18.07 5.17
N ASN A 5 -10.47 -18.69 6.33
CA ASN A 5 -11.37 -18.22 7.38
C ASN A 5 -10.70 -16.98 7.98
N SER A 6 -10.66 -15.89 7.21
CA SER A 6 -10.23 -14.59 7.71
C SER A 6 -11.27 -14.14 8.71
N GLU A 7 -11.04 -14.50 9.97
CA GLU A 7 -11.85 -14.05 11.08
C GLU A 7 -11.97 -12.53 11.02
N ARG A 8 -13.22 -12.07 11.04
CA ARG A 8 -13.52 -10.65 10.92
C ARG A 8 -12.90 -9.92 12.11
N LEU A 9 -11.93 -9.05 11.84
CA LEU A 9 -11.36 -8.18 12.86
C LEU A 9 -12.42 -7.20 13.38
N LEU A 10 -12.56 -7.12 14.71
CA LEU A 10 -13.49 -6.23 15.39
C LEU A 10 -12.71 -5.18 16.20
N PRO A 11 -13.02 -3.89 16.07
CA PRO A 11 -12.43 -2.85 16.92
C PRO A 11 -12.77 -3.07 18.40
N THR A 12 -11.79 -2.83 19.28
CA THR A 12 -11.93 -3.10 20.73
C THR A 12 -12.29 -1.87 21.55
N GLY A 13 -12.33 -0.67 20.93
CA GLY A 13 -12.50 0.61 21.64
C GLY A 13 -11.19 1.21 22.18
N ASN A 14 -10.07 0.50 22.05
CA ASN A 14 -8.74 0.97 22.39
C ASN A 14 -7.82 0.92 21.17
N CYS A 15 -6.86 1.83 21.13
CA CYS A 15 -5.92 1.96 20.01
C CYS A 15 -4.98 0.76 19.94
N TRP A 16 -4.98 0.07 18.80
CA TRP A 16 -4.18 -1.14 18.57
C TRP A 16 -2.67 -0.90 18.47
N CYS A 17 -2.22 0.36 18.44
CA CYS A 17 -0.80 0.68 18.58
C CYS A 17 -0.24 0.42 20.00
N GLY A 18 -1.08 0.02 20.96
CA GLY A 18 -0.67 -0.32 22.33
C GLY A 18 -0.57 0.86 23.30
N CYS A 19 -0.89 2.09 22.89
CA CYS A 19 -0.78 3.27 23.77
C CYS A 19 -1.91 3.41 24.81
N GLY A 20 -2.92 2.53 24.76
CA GLY A 20 -4.07 2.54 25.67
C GLY A 20 -5.14 3.60 25.37
N LYS A 21 -4.89 4.58 24.50
CA LYS A 21 -5.86 5.63 24.11
C LYS A 21 -7.16 5.00 23.57
N GLN A 22 -8.30 5.56 23.95
CA GLN A 22 -9.61 5.16 23.39
C GLN A 22 -9.75 5.59 21.93
N THR A 23 -10.40 4.75 21.13
CA THR A 23 -10.72 5.04 19.72
C THR A 23 -12.20 5.37 19.53
N GLY A 24 -12.51 6.06 18.44
CA GLY A 24 -13.90 6.26 18.03
C GLY A 24 -14.57 4.94 17.66
N LEU A 25 -15.91 4.94 17.65
CA LEU A 25 -16.71 3.78 17.24
C LEU A 25 -16.29 3.28 15.85
N GLY A 26 -16.02 1.98 15.73
CA GLY A 26 -15.60 1.37 14.47
C GLY A 26 -14.11 1.54 14.11
N SER A 27 -13.32 2.25 14.92
CA SER A 27 -11.91 2.54 14.61
C SER A 27 -10.94 1.66 15.40
N PHE A 28 -9.95 1.10 14.70
CA PHE A 28 -8.86 0.31 15.28
C PHE A 28 -7.74 1.18 15.88
N PHE A 29 -7.53 2.37 15.32
CA PHE A 29 -6.42 3.26 15.68
C PHE A 29 -6.94 4.66 16.03
N ALA A 30 -6.23 5.35 16.93
CA ALA A 30 -6.36 6.79 17.05
C ALA A 30 -5.79 7.47 15.79
N GLN A 31 -6.14 8.73 15.54
CA GLN A 31 -5.73 9.45 14.33
C GLN A 31 -4.19 9.42 14.15
N GLY A 32 -3.73 8.86 13.02
CA GLY A 32 -2.31 8.72 12.66
C GLY A 32 -1.54 7.60 13.38
N HIS A 33 -2.18 6.87 14.29
CA HIS A 33 -1.51 5.80 15.05
C HIS A 33 -1.38 4.49 14.27
N ASP A 34 -2.07 4.34 13.14
CA ASP A 34 -1.88 3.25 12.18
C ASP A 34 -0.44 3.24 11.65
N LYS A 35 0.10 4.41 11.30
CA LYS A 35 1.48 4.55 10.83
C LYS A 35 2.52 4.37 11.92
N ILE A 36 2.18 4.74 13.16
CA ILE A 36 3.03 4.46 14.32
C ILE A 36 3.11 2.95 14.56
N ALA A 37 1.97 2.26 14.52
CA ALA A 37 1.91 0.80 14.68
C ALA A 37 2.67 0.08 13.56
N GLU A 38 2.50 0.51 12.30
CA GLU A 38 3.27 -0.01 11.16
C GLU A 38 4.78 0.17 11.36
N ALA A 39 5.24 1.38 11.71
CA ALA A 39 6.66 1.64 11.95
C ALA A 39 7.22 0.82 13.14
N ALA A 40 6.44 0.67 14.22
CA ALA A 40 6.82 -0.16 15.36
C ALA A 40 6.95 -1.64 14.97
N LEU A 41 6.03 -2.16 14.13
CA LEU A 41 6.14 -3.51 13.58
C LEU A 41 7.41 -3.66 12.73
N VAL A 42 7.71 -2.69 11.86
CA VAL A 42 8.95 -2.71 11.06
C VAL A 42 10.19 -2.69 11.94
N ALA A 43 10.18 -1.92 13.03
CA ALA A 43 11.27 -1.89 14.00
C ALA A 43 11.45 -3.24 14.71
N ALA A 44 10.37 -3.81 15.24
CA ALA A 44 10.39 -5.04 16.04
C ALA A 44 10.78 -6.27 15.22
N GLU A 45 10.22 -6.42 14.02
CA GLU A 45 10.36 -7.65 13.22
C GLU A 45 11.44 -7.57 12.15
N TYR A 46 11.78 -6.36 11.68
CA TYR A 46 12.64 -6.15 10.51
C TYR A 46 13.79 -5.17 10.75
N GLY A 47 14.12 -4.87 12.02
CA GLY A 47 15.26 -4.03 12.39
C GLY A 47 15.16 -2.60 11.84
N ALA A 48 13.94 -2.06 11.80
CA ALA A 48 13.61 -0.74 11.26
C ALA A 48 13.97 -0.56 9.77
N SER A 49 14.07 -1.66 9.02
CA SER A 49 14.41 -1.66 7.60
C SER A 49 13.25 -2.11 6.73
N VAL A 50 12.67 -1.18 5.98
CA VAL A 50 11.66 -1.50 4.96
C VAL A 50 12.24 -2.43 3.87
N ALA A 51 13.53 -2.33 3.58
CA ALA A 51 14.18 -3.23 2.62
C ALA A 51 14.22 -4.69 3.12
N GLN A 52 14.44 -4.90 4.42
CA GLN A 52 14.35 -6.21 5.06
C GLN A 52 12.90 -6.74 5.01
N LEU A 53 11.92 -5.91 5.38
CA LEU A 53 10.49 -6.24 5.25
C LEU A 53 10.14 -6.68 3.82
N LEU A 54 10.47 -5.87 2.81
CA LEU A 54 10.18 -6.19 1.41
C LEU A 54 10.86 -7.50 0.98
N THR A 55 12.10 -7.72 1.40
CA THR A 55 12.83 -8.96 1.10
C THR A 55 12.20 -10.18 1.76
N ALA A 56 11.74 -10.05 3.01
CA ALA A 56 11.06 -11.12 3.75
C ALA A 56 9.77 -11.59 3.08
N TYR A 57 9.02 -10.67 2.44
CA TYR A 57 7.82 -10.99 1.65
C TYR A 57 8.12 -11.30 0.16
N GLY A 58 9.39 -11.37 -0.22
CA GLY A 58 9.83 -11.76 -1.57
C GLY A 58 9.71 -10.66 -2.62
N TYR A 59 9.63 -9.38 -2.21
CA TYR A 59 9.57 -8.21 -3.09
C TYR A 59 10.92 -7.56 -3.39
N ALA A 60 12.03 -8.29 -3.19
CA ALA A 60 13.35 -7.75 -3.44
C ALA A 60 13.56 -7.45 -4.95
N PRO A 61 14.17 -6.30 -5.33
CA PRO A 61 14.33 -5.92 -6.73
C PRO A 61 15.06 -6.97 -7.59
N HIS A 62 16.08 -7.62 -7.03
CA HIS A 62 16.86 -8.67 -7.71
C HIS A 62 16.07 -9.97 -7.94
N ARG A 63 14.90 -10.14 -7.32
CA ARG A 63 14.01 -11.30 -7.52
C ARG A 63 12.91 -11.05 -8.55
N GLY A 64 12.92 -9.90 -9.24
CA GLY A 64 11.99 -9.60 -10.32
C GLY A 64 10.53 -9.39 -9.90
N ARG A 65 10.26 -9.18 -8.60
CA ARG A 65 8.90 -8.93 -8.07
C ARG A 65 8.82 -7.58 -7.34
N PRO A 66 8.76 -6.45 -8.05
CA PRO A 66 8.64 -5.15 -7.39
C PRO A 66 7.25 -4.98 -6.74
N VAL A 67 7.24 -4.50 -5.48
CA VAL A 67 6.01 -4.40 -4.66
C VAL A 67 4.90 -3.54 -5.28
N ILE A 68 5.27 -2.45 -5.96
CA ILE A 68 4.29 -1.57 -6.64
C ILE A 68 3.58 -2.35 -7.75
N ARG A 69 4.32 -3.11 -8.56
CA ARG A 69 3.73 -3.90 -9.64
C ARG A 69 2.83 -4.99 -9.07
N ALA A 70 3.25 -5.65 -8.00
CA ALA A 70 2.42 -6.63 -7.31
C ALA A 70 1.11 -6.04 -6.77
N ALA A 71 1.13 -4.82 -6.24
CA ALA A 71 -0.08 -4.12 -5.79
C ALA A 71 -1.03 -3.77 -6.95
N VAL A 72 -0.48 -3.41 -8.12
CA VAL A 72 -1.26 -3.17 -9.34
C VAL A 72 -1.85 -4.47 -9.90
N ASP A 73 -1.05 -5.53 -10.00
CA ASP A 73 -1.50 -6.84 -10.49
C ASP A 73 -2.57 -7.46 -9.58
N ALA A 74 -2.52 -7.19 -8.27
CA ALA A 74 -3.55 -7.59 -7.30
C ALA A 74 -4.81 -6.72 -7.33
N GLY A 75 -4.84 -5.64 -8.14
CA GLY A 75 -5.98 -4.74 -8.25
C GLY A 75 -6.18 -3.78 -7.06
N HIS A 76 -5.21 -3.69 -6.15
CA HIS A 76 -5.27 -2.74 -5.03
C HIS A 76 -4.90 -1.32 -5.47
N TRP A 77 -3.95 -1.20 -6.41
CA TRP A 77 -3.47 0.06 -6.98
C TRP A 77 -3.72 0.11 -8.49
N GLU A 78 -3.77 1.31 -9.04
CA GLU A 78 -3.81 1.56 -10.48
C GLU A 78 -2.49 2.15 -10.97
N ALA A 79 -2.11 1.84 -12.21
CA ALA A 79 -1.05 2.55 -12.91
C ALA A 79 -1.62 3.76 -13.65
N CYS A 80 -0.84 4.83 -13.78
CA CYS A 80 -1.20 6.00 -14.58
C CYS A 80 -1.52 5.61 -16.03
N GLY A 81 -0.69 4.75 -16.62
CA GLY A 81 -0.89 4.20 -17.97
C GLY A 81 -0.64 5.19 -19.10
N HIS A 82 -0.02 6.35 -18.81
CA HIS A 82 0.34 7.32 -19.83
C HIS A 82 1.63 6.94 -20.54
N ASP A 83 1.55 6.92 -21.86
CA ASP A 83 2.67 6.70 -22.78
C ASP A 83 2.38 7.51 -24.06
N ASP A 84 3.16 8.55 -24.31
CA ASP A 84 3.03 9.47 -25.45
C ASP A 84 4.04 9.17 -26.57
N GLY A 85 4.82 8.08 -26.42
CA GLY A 85 5.90 7.69 -27.34
C GLY A 85 7.07 8.67 -27.43
N GLN A 86 7.05 9.77 -26.66
CA GLN A 86 8.06 10.83 -26.67
C GLN A 86 8.85 10.84 -25.36
N ASN A 87 8.18 10.52 -24.25
CA ASN A 87 8.74 10.42 -22.92
C ASN A 87 8.70 8.97 -22.43
N PRO A 88 9.55 8.60 -21.44
CA PRO A 88 9.38 7.34 -20.74
C PRO A 88 7.95 7.23 -20.18
N PRO A 89 7.33 6.03 -20.26
CA PRO A 89 6.01 5.82 -19.70
C PRO A 89 5.92 6.30 -18.25
N CYS A 90 4.79 6.92 -17.90
CA CYS A 90 4.64 7.47 -16.57
C CYS A 90 4.66 6.36 -15.51
N TRP A 91 5.64 6.40 -14.61
CA TRP A 91 5.83 5.39 -13.57
C TRP A 91 4.76 5.41 -12.46
N TYR A 92 3.96 6.48 -12.37
CA TYR A 92 3.11 6.73 -11.21
C TYR A 92 2.04 5.65 -11.04
N CYS A 93 2.01 5.04 -9.86
CA CYS A 93 0.99 4.08 -9.43
C CYS A 93 0.48 4.48 -8.05
N GLY A 94 -0.78 4.19 -7.74
CA GLY A 94 -1.37 4.52 -6.44
C GLY A 94 -2.84 4.13 -6.35
N THR A 95 -3.56 4.71 -5.39
CA THR A 95 -5.02 4.50 -5.31
C THR A 95 -5.72 5.11 -6.54
N PRO A 96 -6.93 4.65 -6.88
CA PRO A 96 -7.71 5.20 -7.99
C PRO A 96 -7.88 6.72 -7.93
N GLU A 97 -8.09 7.29 -6.74
CA GLU A 97 -8.21 8.74 -6.52
C GLU A 97 -6.88 9.44 -6.79
N SER A 98 -5.78 8.88 -6.29
CA SER A 98 -4.45 9.47 -6.46
C SER A 98 -4.00 9.46 -7.91
N VAL A 99 -4.25 8.38 -8.64
CA VAL A 99 -3.97 8.27 -10.07
C VAL A 99 -4.82 9.24 -10.90
N ARG A 100 -6.11 9.39 -10.58
CA ARG A 100 -6.98 10.38 -11.23
C ARG A 100 -6.48 11.81 -11.03
N ASN A 101 -6.11 12.16 -9.81
CA ASN A 101 -5.56 13.47 -9.48
C ASN A 101 -4.23 13.71 -10.20
N HIS A 102 -3.36 12.69 -10.24
CA HIS A 102 -2.11 12.73 -11.00
C HIS A 102 -2.37 12.98 -12.49
N ARG A 103 -3.29 12.22 -13.10
CA ARG A 103 -3.66 12.37 -14.53
C ARG A 103 -4.12 13.79 -14.85
N ARG A 104 -4.99 14.35 -14.01
CA ARG A 104 -5.46 15.74 -14.16
C ARG A 104 -4.35 16.77 -14.00
N LYS A 105 -3.42 16.57 -13.07
CA LYS A 105 -2.35 17.52 -12.78
C LYS A 105 -1.31 17.61 -13.90
N TYR A 106 -1.02 16.48 -14.56
CA TYR A 106 0.02 16.37 -15.58
C TYR A 106 -0.54 16.20 -17.00
N ASN A 107 -1.86 16.39 -17.18
CA ASN A 107 -2.57 16.16 -18.44
C ASN A 107 -2.28 14.77 -19.08
N HIS A 108 -2.07 13.77 -18.23
CA HIS A 108 -1.82 12.41 -18.67
C HIS A 108 -3.14 11.72 -19.03
N THR A 109 -3.18 11.11 -20.21
CA THR A 109 -4.23 10.20 -20.64
C THR A 109 -3.83 8.76 -20.34
N SER A 110 -4.78 7.95 -19.87
CA SER A 110 -4.58 6.50 -19.79
C SER A 110 -4.60 5.93 -21.21
N SER A 111 -3.49 5.34 -21.65
CA SER A 111 -3.47 4.56 -22.89
C SER A 111 -4.35 3.33 -22.68
N SER A 112 -5.57 3.37 -23.21
CA SER A 112 -6.38 2.16 -23.35
C SER A 112 -5.67 1.28 -24.37
N GLN A 113 -5.09 0.16 -23.92
CA GLN A 113 -4.70 -0.87 -24.86
C GLN A 113 -5.96 -1.57 -25.36
N ALA A 114 -6.11 -1.57 -26.69
CA ALA A 114 -7.02 -2.42 -27.46
C ALA A 114 -6.62 -3.89 -27.36
#